data_AF-A0A2E8KEW6-F1
#
_entry.id   AF-A0A2E8KEW6-F1
#
_cell.length_a   1.000
_cell.length_b   1.000
_cell.length_c   1.000
_cell.angle_alpha   90.00
_cell.angle_beta   90.00
_cell.angle_gamma   90.00
#
_symmetry.space_group_name_H-M   'P 1'
#
loop_
_entity.id
_entity.type
_entity.pdbx_description
1 polymer ?
#
loop_
_entity_poly.entity_id
_entity_poly.type
_entity_poly.pdbx_seq_one_letter_code
_entity_poly.pdbx_strand_id
1 'polypeptide(L)'
;MIKYHKLFVSSLIISCLASCASQETPRDVDTVSSGKIKTLTPPKIIKSDVNGLSIRYAQMSMGYDATCNPNRSFSSELNDCNELPESVKTLATNHCDQSGQKAVFMGNKTNFIQMTVSKFTCQDKD
;
A
#
# COMPACT_ATOMS: atom_id res chain seq x y z
N MET A 1 29.52 30.21 44.48
CA MET A 1 29.48 29.92 43.03
C MET A 1 28.54 28.76 42.80
N ILE A 2 27.62 28.94 41.86
CA ILE A 2 26.41 28.15 41.69
C ILE A 2 26.72 26.79 41.03
N LYS A 3 25.97 25.79 41.48
CA LYS A 3 26.01 24.35 41.18
C LYS A 3 25.76 24.06 39.69
N TYR A 4 26.72 23.47 38.97
CA TYR A 4 26.52 23.02 37.58
C TYR A 4 26.96 21.58 37.28
N HIS A 5 27.24 20.75 38.30
CA HIS A 5 27.73 19.38 38.05
C HIS A 5 26.66 18.28 38.01
N LYS A 6 25.37 18.59 38.22
CA LYS A 6 24.28 17.59 38.24
C LYS A 6 23.40 17.56 36.98
N LEU A 7 23.80 18.27 35.92
CA LEU A 7 22.98 18.41 34.71
C LEU A 7 23.56 17.72 33.46
N PHE A 8 24.54 16.83 33.60
CA PHE A 8 25.16 16.15 32.44
C PHE A 8 24.84 14.66 32.31
N VAL A 9 24.14 14.06 33.28
CA VAL A 9 23.88 12.60 33.28
C VAL A 9 22.42 12.26 32.95
N SER A 10 21.57 13.26 32.71
CA SER A 10 20.12 13.07 32.48
C SER A 10 19.66 13.45 31.06
N SER A 11 20.47 13.18 30.04
CA SER A 11 20.08 13.44 28.64
C SER A 11 20.35 12.29 27.66
N LEU A 12 20.71 11.10 28.14
CA LEU A 12 21.08 9.96 27.28
C LEU A 12 20.15 8.75 27.43
N ILE A 13 18.93 8.97 27.92
CA ILE A 13 17.88 7.95 28.04
C ILE A 13 16.55 8.52 27.51
N ILE A 14 16.56 9.09 26.30
CA ILE A 14 15.35 9.31 25.49
C ILE A 14 15.75 9.08 24.03
N SER A 15 16.05 7.83 23.69
CA SER A 15 16.17 7.39 22.30
C SER A 15 15.34 6.14 22.02
N CYS A 16 14.54 5.71 22.98
CA CYS A 16 13.45 4.78 22.73
C CYS A 16 12.23 5.59 22.28
N LEU A 17 11.55 5.07 21.24
CA LEU A 17 10.21 5.45 20.77
C LEU A 17 10.11 6.55 19.70
N ALA A 18 10.83 6.42 18.59
CA ALA A 18 10.40 7.05 17.32
C ALA A 18 10.93 6.29 16.09
N SER A 19 10.74 4.98 16.06
CA SER A 19 10.75 4.23 14.80
C SER A 19 9.75 3.10 14.91
N CYS A 20 8.49 3.45 15.15
CA CYS A 20 7.42 2.74 14.48
C CYS A 20 7.68 2.98 12.99
N ALA A 21 8.48 2.11 12.37
CA ALA A 21 8.54 2.00 10.93
C ALA A 21 7.09 1.88 10.47
N SER A 22 6.61 2.90 9.75
CA SER A 22 5.23 3.04 9.30
C SER A 22 4.79 1.70 8.72
N GLN A 23 4.02 0.94 9.50
CA GLN A 23 3.47 -0.33 9.06
C GLN A 23 2.31 0.07 8.17
N GLU A 24 2.63 0.17 6.88
CA GLU A 24 1.75 0.43 5.74
C GLU A 24 0.36 -0.15 6.01
N THR A 25 -0.64 0.73 6.12
CA THR A 25 -1.97 0.36 6.60
C THR A 25 -2.79 -0.17 5.42
N PRO A 26 -3.28 -1.42 5.50
CA PRO A 26 -4.33 -1.92 4.62
C PRO A 26 -5.45 -0.90 4.40
N ARG A 27 -5.91 -0.74 3.15
CA ARG A 27 -7.00 0.19 2.81
C ARG A 27 -8.09 -0.50 2.04
N ASP A 28 -9.34 -0.17 2.33
CA ASP A 28 -10.47 -0.63 1.54
C ASP A 28 -10.31 -0.15 0.09
N VAL A 29 -10.53 -1.03 -0.87
CA VAL A 29 -10.30 -0.76 -2.31
C VAL A 29 -11.04 0.48 -2.80
N ASP A 30 -12.24 0.72 -2.25
CA ASP A 30 -13.11 1.84 -2.61
C ASP A 30 -12.53 3.21 -2.20
N THR A 31 -11.63 3.24 -1.21
CA THR A 31 -11.02 4.47 -0.69
C THR A 31 -9.79 4.93 -1.48
N VAL A 32 -9.22 4.06 -2.32
CA VAL A 32 -7.99 4.37 -3.09
C VAL A 32 -8.35 5.22 -4.31
N SER A 33 -7.63 6.28 -4.64
CA SER A 33 -7.91 7.07 -5.87
C SER A 33 -7.64 6.27 -7.15
N SER A 34 -8.33 6.64 -8.25
CA SER A 34 -8.07 6.15 -9.61
C SER A 34 -7.88 7.29 -10.64
N GLY A 35 -7.83 8.55 -10.19
CA GLY A 35 -8.01 9.71 -11.05
C GLY A 35 -6.86 9.98 -12.03
N LYS A 36 -5.66 9.50 -11.74
CA LYS A 36 -4.42 9.82 -12.47
C LYS A 36 -3.71 8.55 -12.97
N ILE A 37 -4.38 7.41 -12.93
CA ILE A 37 -3.80 6.12 -13.31
C ILE A 37 -4.71 5.35 -14.28
N LYS A 38 -4.09 4.69 -15.25
CA LYS A 38 -4.81 3.81 -16.17
C LYS A 38 -3.99 2.59 -16.53
N THR A 39 -4.66 1.47 -16.77
CA THR A 39 -4.02 0.27 -17.33
C THR A 39 -3.73 0.45 -18.82
N LEU A 40 -2.53 0.10 -19.25
CA LEU A 40 -2.13 0.03 -20.67
C LEU A 40 -2.61 -1.26 -21.33
N THR A 41 -2.71 -2.34 -20.54
CA THR A 41 -3.20 -3.65 -20.98
C THR A 41 -4.23 -4.18 -19.99
N PRO A 42 -5.16 -5.05 -20.40
CA PRO A 42 -6.12 -5.64 -19.48
C PRO A 42 -5.41 -6.30 -18.29
N PRO A 43 -5.79 -5.94 -17.05
CA PRO A 43 -5.22 -6.54 -15.85
C PRO A 43 -5.51 -8.05 -15.79
N LYS A 44 -4.57 -8.81 -15.21
CA LYS A 44 -4.66 -10.27 -15.09
C LYS A 44 -4.49 -10.71 -13.65
N ILE A 45 -5.39 -11.55 -13.16
CA ILE A 45 -5.21 -12.27 -11.89
C ILE A 45 -4.07 -13.28 -12.10
N ILE A 46 -3.03 -13.19 -11.28
CA ILE A 46 -1.86 -14.10 -11.35
C ILE A 46 -1.80 -15.08 -10.18
N LYS A 47 -2.48 -14.76 -9.08
CA LYS A 47 -2.68 -15.62 -7.91
C LYS A 47 -4.03 -15.28 -7.31
N SER A 48 -4.79 -16.28 -6.88
CA SER A 48 -6.01 -16.10 -6.12
C SER A 48 -6.27 -17.30 -5.24
N ASP A 49 -6.82 -17.04 -4.07
CA ASP A 49 -7.35 -18.02 -3.13
C ASP A 49 -8.55 -17.41 -2.38
N VAL A 50 -9.05 -18.12 -1.38
CA VAL A 50 -10.18 -17.66 -0.55
C VAL A 50 -9.86 -16.43 0.29
N ASN A 51 -8.59 -16.17 0.58
CA ASN A 51 -8.14 -15.08 1.44
C ASN A 51 -7.72 -13.84 0.63
N GLY A 52 -7.63 -13.93 -0.70
CA GLY A 52 -7.25 -12.78 -1.51
C GLY A 52 -6.77 -13.09 -2.92
N LEU A 53 -6.18 -12.08 -3.55
CA LEU A 53 -5.69 -12.18 -4.92
C LEU A 53 -4.51 -11.24 -5.20
N SER A 54 -3.81 -11.52 -6.29
CA SER A 54 -2.77 -10.65 -6.85
C SER A 54 -3.07 -10.37 -8.32
N ILE A 55 -3.09 -9.10 -8.68
CA ILE A 55 -3.42 -8.63 -10.03
C ILE A 55 -2.17 -8.00 -10.65
N ARG A 56 -1.79 -8.48 -11.84
CA ARG A 56 -0.67 -7.96 -12.62
C ARG A 56 -1.17 -7.15 -13.80
N TYR A 57 -0.58 -5.99 -14.03
CA TYR A 57 -0.96 -5.11 -15.13
C TYR A 57 0.18 -4.16 -15.51
N ALA A 58 0.15 -3.71 -16.77
CA ALA A 58 0.94 -2.57 -17.19
C ALA A 58 0.11 -1.30 -16.96
N GLN A 59 0.73 -0.26 -16.42
CA GLN A 59 0.05 1.01 -16.11
C GLN A 59 0.80 2.20 -16.67
N MET A 60 0.05 3.28 -16.87
CA MET A 60 0.56 4.64 -17.00
C MET A 60 -0.03 5.45 -15.85
N SER A 61 0.83 6.11 -15.07
CA SER A 61 0.43 6.98 -13.97
C SER A 61 0.97 8.38 -14.17
N MET A 62 0.15 9.40 -13.92
CA MET A 62 0.52 10.82 -13.94
C MET A 62 0.88 11.36 -12.55
N GLY A 63 1.06 10.48 -11.56
CA GLY A 63 1.49 10.87 -10.21
C GLY A 63 1.24 9.80 -9.15
N TYR A 64 1.22 10.24 -7.89
CA TYR A 64 0.90 9.43 -6.71
C TYR A 64 -0.40 9.93 -6.08
N ASP A 65 -1.01 9.07 -5.26
CA ASP A 65 -2.12 9.48 -4.43
C ASP A 65 -1.69 10.67 -3.54
N ALA A 66 -2.51 11.72 -3.49
CA ALA A 66 -2.19 12.97 -2.80
C ALA A 66 -2.01 12.80 -1.29
N THR A 67 -2.50 11.68 -0.73
CA THR A 67 -2.42 11.38 0.71
C THR A 67 -1.11 10.69 1.13
N CYS A 68 -0.15 10.49 0.22
CA CYS A 68 0.97 9.57 0.47
C CYS A 68 2.38 10.12 0.11
N ASN A 69 3.42 9.59 0.77
CA ASN A 69 4.81 10.00 0.61
C ASN A 69 5.46 9.40 -0.66
N PRO A 70 5.81 10.21 -1.68
CA PRO A 70 6.23 9.72 -3.00
C PRO A 70 7.59 9.00 -3.02
N ASN A 71 8.39 9.08 -1.96
CA ASN A 71 9.74 8.50 -1.92
C ASN A 71 9.77 6.95 -1.85
N ARG A 72 8.62 6.29 -1.67
CA ARG A 72 8.51 4.82 -1.57
C ARG A 72 8.12 4.13 -2.88
N SER A 73 7.86 4.89 -3.94
CA SER A 73 7.28 4.38 -5.19
C SER A 73 8.17 3.54 -6.08
N PHE A 74 9.48 3.54 -5.81
CA PHE A 74 10.46 2.69 -6.49
C PHE A 74 10.93 1.51 -5.63
N SER A 75 10.31 1.27 -4.47
CA SER A 75 10.65 0.14 -3.60
C SER A 75 10.19 -1.18 -4.20
N SER A 76 10.91 -2.26 -3.88
CA SER A 76 10.47 -3.65 -4.09
C SER A 76 9.45 -4.12 -3.03
N GLU A 77 9.33 -3.36 -1.93
CA GLU A 77 8.28 -3.50 -0.91
C GLU A 77 6.93 -2.98 -1.45
N LEU A 78 5.82 -3.38 -0.82
CA LEU A 78 4.49 -2.99 -1.28
C LEU A 78 4.29 -1.49 -1.03
N ASN A 79 4.02 -0.70 -2.08
CA ASN A 79 3.78 0.72 -1.94
C ASN A 79 2.29 1.03 -1.87
N ASP A 80 1.88 1.69 -0.79
CA ASP A 80 0.54 2.23 -0.59
C ASP A 80 0.30 3.55 -1.34
N CYS A 81 1.32 4.23 -1.86
CA CYS A 81 1.10 5.52 -2.53
C CYS A 81 0.57 5.42 -3.96
N ASN A 82 0.38 4.20 -4.45
CA ASN A 82 -0.10 3.98 -5.79
C ASN A 82 -1.63 4.07 -5.80
N GLU A 83 -2.14 4.95 -6.66
CA GLU A 83 -3.52 4.87 -7.13
C GLU A 83 -3.79 3.49 -7.74
N LEU A 84 -5.04 3.07 -7.75
CA LEU A 84 -5.48 1.82 -8.37
C LEU A 84 -6.30 2.16 -9.63
N PRO A 85 -5.99 1.58 -10.80
CA PRO A 85 -6.88 1.72 -11.94
C PRO A 85 -8.26 1.12 -11.64
N GLU A 86 -9.33 1.76 -12.12
CA GLU A 86 -10.71 1.27 -11.93
C GLU A 86 -10.89 -0.20 -12.35
N SER A 87 -10.27 -0.60 -13.46
CA SER A 87 -10.31 -1.99 -13.93
C SER A 87 -9.73 -2.99 -12.94
N VAL A 88 -8.69 -2.59 -12.19
CA VAL A 88 -8.06 -3.42 -11.15
C VAL A 88 -8.94 -3.47 -9.90
N LYS A 89 -9.54 -2.34 -9.50
CA LYS A 89 -10.49 -2.30 -8.38
C LYS A 89 -11.68 -3.22 -8.64
N THR A 90 -12.30 -3.10 -9.81
CA THR A 90 -13.45 -3.94 -10.20
C THR A 90 -13.11 -5.43 -10.15
N LEU A 91 -11.92 -5.83 -10.63
CA LEU A 91 -11.47 -7.23 -10.53
C LEU A 91 -11.29 -7.69 -9.09
N ALA A 92 -10.73 -6.85 -8.22
CA ALA A 92 -10.53 -7.18 -6.81
C ALA A 92 -11.87 -7.30 -6.06
N THR A 93 -12.75 -6.31 -6.22
CA THR A 93 -14.08 -6.29 -5.61
C THR A 93 -14.92 -7.48 -6.08
N ASN A 94 -15.00 -7.73 -7.39
CA ASN A 94 -15.76 -8.86 -7.94
C ASN A 94 -15.25 -10.22 -7.42
N HIS A 95 -13.94 -10.39 -7.23
CA HIS A 95 -13.38 -11.63 -6.69
C HIS A 95 -13.78 -11.85 -5.23
N CYS A 96 -13.63 -10.84 -4.37
CA CYS A 96 -14.00 -10.98 -2.95
C CYS A 96 -15.52 -11.05 -2.73
N ASP A 97 -16.31 -10.37 -3.56
CA ASP A 97 -17.77 -10.41 -3.49
C ASP A 97 -18.36 -11.79 -3.80
N GLN A 98 -17.66 -12.64 -4.57
CA GLN A 98 -18.09 -14.04 -4.77
C GLN A 98 -18.21 -14.82 -3.46
N SER A 99 -17.47 -14.41 -2.43
CA SER A 99 -17.51 -14.98 -1.08
C SER A 99 -18.17 -14.06 -0.05
N GLY A 100 -18.85 -12.99 -0.51
CA GLY A 100 -19.50 -12.01 0.38
C GLY A 100 -18.54 -11.07 1.12
N GLN A 101 -17.25 -11.09 0.78
CA GLN A 101 -16.21 -10.32 1.47
C GLN A 101 -15.90 -8.99 0.77
N LYS A 102 -15.32 -8.03 1.47
CA LYS A 102 -14.76 -6.81 0.87
C LYS A 102 -13.31 -7.03 0.44
N ALA A 103 -12.91 -6.33 -0.61
CA ALA A 103 -11.53 -6.31 -1.06
C ALA A 103 -10.75 -5.21 -0.32
N VAL A 104 -9.63 -5.60 0.31
CA VAL A 104 -8.70 -4.69 0.98
C VAL A 104 -7.38 -4.70 0.21
N PHE A 105 -6.93 -3.51 -0.17
CA PHE A 105 -5.67 -3.30 -0.88
C PHE A 105 -4.49 -3.30 0.09
N MET A 106 -3.49 -4.11 -0.23
CA MET A 106 -2.27 -4.31 0.57
C MET A 106 -1.05 -3.59 -0.01
N GLY A 107 -1.21 -2.83 -1.09
CA GLY A 107 -0.11 -2.16 -1.77
C GLY A 107 0.33 -2.83 -3.08
N ASN A 108 1.26 -2.15 -3.75
CA ASN A 108 1.77 -2.49 -5.08
C ASN A 108 3.25 -2.80 -5.07
N LYS A 109 3.68 -3.80 -5.84
CA LYS A 109 5.11 -4.01 -6.13
C LYS A 109 5.36 -4.07 -7.62
N THR A 110 6.62 -3.93 -8.00
CA THR A 110 7.07 -4.09 -9.38
C THR A 110 7.72 -5.46 -9.54
N ASN A 111 7.40 -6.16 -10.63
CA ASN A 111 8.05 -7.43 -10.96
C ASN A 111 9.29 -7.25 -11.86
N PHE A 112 9.99 -8.34 -12.18
CA PHE A 112 11.21 -8.33 -12.99
C PHE A 112 11.07 -7.72 -14.39
N ILE A 113 9.86 -7.68 -14.95
CA ILE A 113 9.57 -7.09 -16.27
C ILE A 113 8.87 -5.73 -16.15
N GLN A 114 9.10 -5.04 -15.03
CA GLN A 114 8.62 -3.68 -14.76
C GLN A 114 7.09 -3.51 -14.83
N MET A 115 6.34 -4.59 -14.63
CA MET A 115 4.89 -4.51 -14.46
C MET A 115 4.51 -4.38 -12.99
N THR A 116 3.40 -3.69 -12.75
CA THR A 116 2.83 -3.55 -11.42
C THR A 116 2.07 -4.82 -11.03
N VAL A 117 2.23 -5.20 -9.77
CA VAL A 117 1.51 -6.30 -9.13
C VAL A 117 0.86 -5.75 -7.86
N SER A 118 -0.45 -5.58 -7.90
CA SER A 118 -1.26 -5.25 -6.73
C SER A 118 -1.59 -6.49 -5.93
N LYS A 119 -1.53 -6.38 -4.61
CA LYS A 119 -1.96 -7.45 -3.69
C LYS A 119 -3.23 -7.01 -2.95
N PHE A 120 -4.17 -7.94 -2.84
CA PHE A 120 -5.44 -7.75 -2.15
C PHE A 120 -5.68 -8.91 -1.19
N THR A 121 -6.36 -8.61 -0.08
CA THR A 121 -6.96 -9.61 0.80
C THR A 121 -8.47 -9.45 0.81
N CYS A 122 -9.19 -10.56 0.86
CA CYS A 122 -10.63 -10.54 1.10
C CYS A 122 -10.86 -10.59 2.62
N GLN A 123 -11.66 -9.65 3.13
CA GLN A 123 -11.98 -9.54 4.56
C GLN A 123 -13.49 -9.44 4.72
N ASP A 124 -14.00 -9.79 5.90
CA ASP A 124 -15.43 -9.67 6.18
C ASP A 124 -15.86 -8.20 6.10
N LYS A 125 -17.12 -7.98 5.68
CA LYS A 125 -17.72 -6.65 5.61
C LYS A 125 -18.10 -6.23 7.03
N ASP A 126 -17.64 -5.06 7.46
CA ASP A 126 -17.96 -4.46 8.77
C ASP A 126 -19.42 -3.98 8.83
#